data_AF-A0A7V7X0N6-F1
#
_entry.id   AF-A0A7V7X0N6-F1
#
_cell.length_a   1.000
_cell.length_b   1.000
_cell.length_c   1.000
_cell.angle_alpha   90.00
_cell.angle_beta   90.00
_cell.angle_gamma   90.00
#
_symmetry.space_group_name_H-M   'P 1'
#
loop_
_entity.id
_entity.type
_entity.pdbx_description
1 polymer ?
#
loop_
_entity_poly.entity_id
_entity_poly.type
_entity_poly.pdbx_seq_one_letter_code
_entity_poly.pdbx_strand_id
1 'polypeptide(L)'
;MAPCRVAAERYPQYRSFGLHMSRNKSKHSQTDIGIIVSNLRSEIGEIITSWLLYRDFLESSNQMKTDNIIKDISNPDLNKVRLIIDKFENDIVSRLSELAGKTFGRTNFFFATHKLSVLHKEAKDFDIFIEGNKFRDKRNKSISHKEIPVRWQDFRAETPIGYTQLLRAIAKALQLMKKIDDHYLGPQAKYHWIEMRKRRRDFSLPGKVSYGAMPYFRLTNENRLKILMEEERSGKVVWEDIHTKLNGVPSTIKACKAWGIVIINNRFLVLEHYPLIEIKEINVN
;
A
#
# COMPACT_ATOMS: atom_id res chain seq x y z
N MET A 1 -0.77 21.06 -48.57
CA MET A 1 -1.61 22.03 -47.83
C MET A 1 -2.97 21.40 -47.59
N ALA A 2 -3.43 21.41 -46.33
CA ALA A 2 -4.67 20.91 -45.71
C ALA A 2 -5.66 20.04 -46.53
N PRO A 3 -6.08 18.88 -45.96
CA PRO A 3 -7.40 18.89 -45.31
C PRO A 3 -7.48 17.93 -44.09
N CYS A 4 -7.39 18.47 -42.87
CA CYS A 4 -7.69 17.69 -41.64
C CYS A 4 -8.67 18.37 -40.68
N ARG A 5 -9.28 19.51 -41.04
CA ARG A 5 -10.16 20.25 -40.12
C ARG A 5 -11.65 19.86 -40.17
N VAL A 6 -12.09 19.06 -41.14
CA VAL A 6 -13.54 18.81 -41.34
C VAL A 6 -14.08 17.58 -40.58
N ALA A 7 -13.22 16.71 -40.05
CA ALA A 7 -13.67 15.50 -39.36
C ALA A 7 -14.16 15.72 -37.90
N ALA A 8 -13.81 16.83 -37.26
CA ALA A 8 -14.08 17.07 -35.84
C ALA A 8 -15.48 17.64 -35.54
N GLU A 9 -16.24 18.02 -36.57
CA GLU A 9 -17.58 18.62 -36.41
C GLU A 9 -18.74 17.64 -36.63
N ARG A 10 -18.49 16.46 -37.20
CA ARG A 10 -19.57 15.51 -37.58
C ARG A 10 -19.89 14.42 -36.57
N TYR A 11 -19.16 14.28 -35.48
CA TYR A 11 -19.39 13.21 -34.50
C TYR A 11 -19.15 13.66 -33.04
N PRO A 12 -20.21 14.02 -32.29
CA PRO A 12 -20.10 14.44 -30.89
C PRO A 12 -19.46 13.38 -29.97
N GLN A 13 -19.57 12.09 -30.32
CA GLN A 13 -18.97 10.98 -29.56
C GLN A 13 -17.43 10.95 -29.54
N TYR A 14 -16.73 11.70 -30.40
CA TYR A 14 -15.25 11.74 -30.38
C TYR A 14 -14.67 12.96 -29.62
N ARG A 15 -15.49 13.94 -29.20
CA ARG A 15 -15.02 15.03 -28.31
C ARG A 15 -14.72 14.53 -26.89
N SER A 16 -15.40 13.47 -26.44
CA SER A 16 -15.24 12.90 -25.09
C SER A 16 -13.88 12.20 -24.91
N PHE A 17 -13.32 11.59 -25.95
CA PHE A 17 -12.00 10.93 -25.91
C PHE A 17 -10.84 11.93 -25.76
N GLY A 18 -10.88 13.07 -26.46
CA GLY A 18 -9.88 14.13 -26.33
C GLY A 18 -9.89 14.81 -24.96
N LEU A 19 -11.07 15.05 -24.39
CA LEU A 19 -11.25 15.61 -23.04
C LEU A 19 -10.84 14.64 -21.93
N HIS A 20 -11.07 13.33 -22.10
CA HIS A 20 -10.65 12.31 -21.12
C HIS A 20 -9.13 12.14 -21.06
N MET A 21 -8.44 12.16 -22.21
CA MET A 21 -6.97 12.11 -22.23
C MET A 21 -6.33 13.40 -21.67
N SER A 22 -6.89 14.57 -21.95
CA SER A 22 -6.42 15.85 -21.39
C SER A 22 -6.58 15.91 -19.87
N ARG A 23 -7.75 15.50 -19.32
CA ARG A 23 -7.99 15.41 -17.87
C ARG A 23 -7.14 14.34 -17.18
N ASN A 24 -6.90 13.20 -17.82
CA ASN A 24 -6.04 12.16 -17.25
C ASN A 24 -4.56 12.60 -17.21
N LYS A 25 -4.09 13.31 -18.24
CA LYS A 25 -2.78 13.97 -18.23
C LYS A 25 -2.68 15.04 -17.13
N SER A 26 -3.74 15.84 -16.91
CA SER A 26 -3.75 16.85 -15.85
C SER A 26 -3.75 16.23 -14.45
N LYS A 27 -4.57 15.20 -14.20
CA LYS A 27 -4.58 14.48 -12.91
C LYS A 27 -3.26 13.79 -12.66
N HIS A 28 -2.65 13.21 -13.70
CA HIS A 28 -1.30 12.74 -13.60
C HIS A 28 -0.40 13.92 -13.19
N SER A 29 -0.20 14.96 -13.99
CA SER A 29 0.75 16.04 -13.64
C SER A 29 0.52 16.73 -12.28
N GLN A 30 -0.72 16.83 -11.80
CA GLN A 30 -1.08 17.57 -10.58
C GLN A 30 -1.07 16.76 -9.28
N THR A 31 -1.18 15.43 -9.32
CA THR A 31 -1.27 14.64 -8.08
C THR A 31 0.10 14.43 -7.46
N ASP A 32 0.24 14.79 -6.19
CA ASP A 32 1.43 14.54 -5.38
C ASP A 32 1.67 13.02 -5.20
N ILE A 33 2.90 12.60 -5.43
CA ILE A 33 3.29 11.18 -5.34
C ILE A 33 3.16 10.62 -3.92
N GLY A 34 3.45 11.42 -2.89
CA GLY A 34 3.30 11.03 -1.49
C GLY A 34 1.86 10.72 -1.13
N ILE A 35 0.88 11.44 -1.69
CA ILE A 35 -0.54 11.13 -1.52
C ILE A 35 -0.87 9.76 -2.14
N ILE A 36 -0.37 9.48 -3.34
CA ILE A 36 -0.62 8.21 -4.04
C ILE A 36 0.00 7.04 -3.26
N VAL A 37 1.26 7.16 -2.87
CA VAL A 37 1.99 6.11 -2.14
C VAL A 37 1.37 5.88 -0.76
N SER A 38 0.99 6.94 -0.06
CA SER A 38 0.29 6.84 1.23
C SER A 38 -1.04 6.10 1.10
N ASN A 39 -1.87 6.47 0.13
CA ASN A 39 -3.14 5.79 -0.12
C ASN A 39 -2.95 4.33 -0.54
N LEU A 40 -1.92 4.01 -1.33
CA LEU A 40 -1.60 2.61 -1.65
C LEU A 40 -1.21 1.81 -0.41
N ARG A 41 -0.37 2.37 0.47
CA ARG A 41 -0.03 1.73 1.74
C ARG A 41 -1.27 1.50 2.59
N SER A 42 -2.15 2.49 2.66
CA SER A 42 -3.44 2.37 3.36
C SER A 42 -4.29 1.20 2.81
N GLU A 43 -4.43 1.07 1.49
CA GLU A 43 -5.18 -0.03 0.87
C GLU A 43 -4.54 -1.40 1.14
N ILE A 44 -3.21 -1.48 1.08
CA ILE A 44 -2.47 -2.69 1.47
C ILE A 44 -2.69 -3.01 2.95
N GLY A 45 -2.73 -1.99 3.82
CA GLY A 45 -3.04 -2.14 5.23
C GLY A 45 -4.41 -2.75 5.47
N GLU A 46 -5.44 -2.25 4.79
CA GLU A 46 -6.80 -2.83 4.83
C GLU A 46 -6.81 -4.27 4.34
N ILE A 47 -6.14 -4.59 3.24
CA ILE A 47 -6.02 -5.98 2.74
C ILE A 47 -5.38 -6.90 3.79
N ILE A 48 -4.31 -6.44 4.48
CA ILE A 48 -3.65 -7.22 5.52
C ILE A 48 -4.58 -7.42 6.72
N THR A 49 -5.28 -6.38 7.17
CA THR A 49 -6.24 -6.45 8.27
C THR A 49 -7.39 -7.40 7.94
N SER A 50 -8.02 -7.24 6.77
CA SER A 50 -9.08 -8.14 6.29
C SER A 50 -8.58 -9.58 6.18
N TRP A 51 -7.35 -9.81 5.73
CA TRP A 51 -6.77 -11.16 5.67
C TRP A 51 -6.53 -11.78 7.06
N LEU A 52 -6.07 -11.00 8.03
CA LEU A 52 -5.88 -11.50 9.40
C LEU A 52 -7.22 -11.93 10.01
N LEU A 53 -8.25 -11.08 9.90
CA LEU A 53 -9.60 -11.39 10.38
C LEU A 53 -10.18 -12.59 9.64
N TYR A 54 -10.07 -12.62 8.31
CA TYR A 54 -10.48 -13.76 7.49
C TYR A 54 -9.85 -15.07 7.96
N ARG A 55 -8.54 -15.08 8.24
CA ARG A 55 -7.83 -16.27 8.74
C ARG A 55 -8.37 -16.69 10.11
N ASP A 56 -8.56 -15.74 11.02
CA ASP A 56 -9.01 -16.05 12.38
C ASP A 56 -10.43 -16.63 12.36
N PHE A 57 -11.32 -16.11 11.50
CA PHE A 57 -12.67 -16.69 11.31
C PHE A 57 -12.66 -18.03 10.57
N LEU A 58 -11.75 -18.24 9.61
CA LEU A 58 -11.56 -19.56 9.00
C LEU A 58 -11.18 -20.62 10.04
N GLU A 59 -10.28 -20.27 10.96
CA GLU A 59 -9.87 -21.14 12.05
C GLU A 59 -11.05 -21.43 12.99
N SER A 60 -11.81 -20.41 13.39
CA SER A 60 -13.04 -20.60 14.19
C SER A 60 -14.06 -21.48 13.47
N SER A 61 -14.27 -21.30 12.16
CA SER A 61 -15.19 -22.13 11.38
C SER A 61 -14.75 -23.59 11.37
N ASN A 62 -13.46 -23.86 11.22
CA ASN A 62 -12.95 -25.22 11.20
C ASN A 62 -13.07 -25.91 12.56
N GLN A 63 -12.97 -25.16 13.67
CA GLN A 63 -13.22 -25.68 15.01
C GLN A 63 -14.69 -26.01 15.28
N MET A 64 -15.61 -25.35 14.57
CA MET A 64 -17.06 -25.53 14.72
C MET A 64 -17.65 -26.60 13.78
N LYS A 65 -16.91 -27.01 12.74
CA LYS A 65 -17.36 -28.04 11.79
C LYS A 65 -17.38 -29.42 12.44
N THR A 66 -18.32 -30.23 12.01
CA THR A 66 -18.44 -31.64 12.40
C THR A 66 -18.35 -32.54 11.17
N ASP A 67 -18.23 -33.85 11.37
CA ASP A 67 -18.29 -34.82 10.27
C ASP A 67 -19.71 -34.97 9.69
N ASN A 68 -20.72 -34.31 10.27
CA ASN A 68 -22.10 -34.36 9.83
C ASN A 68 -22.50 -33.07 9.11
N ILE A 69 -22.53 -33.15 7.78
CA ILE A 69 -22.88 -32.03 6.89
C ILE A 69 -24.28 -31.46 7.20
N ILE A 70 -25.26 -32.30 7.53
CA ILE A 70 -26.63 -31.84 7.82
C ILE A 70 -26.64 -31.02 9.10
N LYS A 71 -25.93 -31.47 10.14
CA LYS A 71 -25.77 -30.72 11.39
C LYS A 71 -25.07 -29.38 11.14
N ASP A 72 -24.01 -29.38 10.35
CA ASP A 72 -23.26 -28.17 10.01
C ASP A 72 -24.08 -27.14 9.23
N ILE A 73 -24.93 -27.57 8.30
CA ILE A 73 -25.83 -26.68 7.55
C ILE A 73 -26.88 -26.07 8.48
N SER A 74 -27.38 -26.83 9.45
CA SER A 74 -28.37 -26.35 10.41
C SER A 74 -27.78 -25.51 11.56
N ASN A 75 -26.44 -25.44 11.68
CA ASN A 75 -25.78 -24.73 12.77
C ASN A 75 -25.76 -23.21 12.52
N PRO A 76 -26.54 -22.40 13.27
CA PRO A 76 -26.64 -20.96 13.03
C PRO A 76 -25.34 -20.21 13.30
N ASP A 77 -24.54 -20.64 14.29
CA ASP A 77 -23.28 -20.00 14.64
C ASP A 77 -22.22 -20.25 13.56
N LEU A 78 -22.13 -21.49 13.06
CA LEU A 78 -21.26 -21.83 11.94
C LEU A 78 -21.64 -21.06 10.67
N ASN A 79 -22.93 -20.90 10.40
CA ASN A 79 -23.41 -20.11 9.28
C ASN A 79 -23.09 -18.62 9.42
N LYS A 80 -23.19 -18.06 10.64
CA LYS A 80 -22.79 -16.69 10.93
C LYS A 80 -21.30 -16.48 10.65
N VAL A 81 -20.44 -17.41 11.08
CA VAL A 81 -19.00 -17.35 10.82
C VAL A 81 -18.70 -17.47 9.32
N ARG A 82 -19.35 -18.39 8.60
CA ARG A 82 -19.23 -18.53 7.14
C ARG A 82 -19.59 -17.24 6.40
N LEU A 83 -20.66 -16.56 6.81
CA LEU A 83 -21.04 -15.28 6.23
C LEU A 83 -19.96 -14.22 6.43
N ILE A 84 -19.33 -14.17 7.62
CA ILE A 84 -18.23 -13.25 7.90
C ILE A 84 -16.99 -13.58 7.04
N ILE A 85 -16.65 -14.86 6.90
CA ILE A 85 -15.57 -15.34 6.01
C ILE A 85 -15.80 -14.85 4.59
N ASP A 86 -17.00 -15.06 4.03
CA ASP A 86 -17.35 -14.63 2.67
C ASP A 86 -17.23 -13.11 2.51
N LYS A 87 -17.61 -12.33 3.53
CA LYS A 87 -17.50 -10.88 3.51
C LYS A 87 -16.04 -10.41 3.43
N PHE A 88 -15.15 -11.00 4.23
CA PHE A 88 -13.73 -10.63 4.18
C PHE A 88 -13.06 -11.12 2.90
N GLU A 89 -13.38 -12.33 2.41
CA GLU A 89 -12.86 -12.79 1.13
C GLU A 89 -13.24 -11.81 0.01
N ASN A 90 -14.51 -11.41 -0.04
CA ASN A 90 -15.01 -10.50 -1.05
C ASN A 90 -14.39 -9.10 -0.95
N ASP A 91 -14.18 -8.57 0.25
CA ASP A 91 -13.45 -7.31 0.45
C ASP A 91 -12.02 -7.39 -0.10
N ILE A 92 -11.29 -8.45 0.25
CA ILE A 92 -9.91 -8.67 -0.23
C ILE A 92 -9.88 -8.78 -1.76
N VAL A 93 -10.78 -9.59 -2.36
CA VAL A 93 -10.88 -9.77 -3.82
C VAL A 93 -11.19 -8.46 -4.52
N SER A 94 -12.11 -7.66 -3.97
CA SER A 94 -12.47 -6.36 -4.55
C SER A 94 -11.28 -5.41 -4.57
N ARG A 95 -10.60 -5.25 -3.43
CA ARG A 95 -9.44 -4.34 -3.30
C ARG A 95 -8.28 -4.76 -4.17
N LEU A 96 -7.92 -6.04 -4.21
CA LEU A 96 -6.87 -6.55 -5.10
C LEU A 96 -7.19 -6.28 -6.57
N SER A 97 -8.46 -6.44 -6.96
CA SER A 97 -8.93 -6.16 -8.32
C SER A 97 -8.88 -4.67 -8.67
N GLU A 98 -9.14 -3.79 -7.70
CA GLU A 98 -9.02 -2.34 -7.86
C GLU A 98 -7.56 -1.88 -7.96
N LEU A 99 -6.67 -2.45 -7.13
CA LEU A 99 -5.23 -2.16 -7.18
C LEU A 99 -4.58 -2.55 -8.53
N ALA A 100 -5.13 -3.55 -9.22
CA ALA A 100 -4.72 -3.96 -10.56
C ALA A 100 -5.31 -3.09 -11.68
N GLY A 101 -6.22 -2.15 -11.36
CA GLY A 101 -6.86 -1.29 -12.36
C GLY A 101 -5.86 -0.39 -13.11
N LYS A 102 -6.15 -0.12 -14.39
CA LYS A 102 -5.32 0.72 -15.28
C LYS A 102 -5.88 2.13 -15.45
N THR A 103 -6.19 2.80 -14.33
CA THR A 103 -6.89 4.10 -14.37
C THR A 103 -6.11 5.19 -13.64
N PHE A 104 -5.85 6.32 -14.30
CA PHE A 104 -5.28 7.50 -13.65
C PHE A 104 -6.25 8.14 -12.65
N GLY A 105 -5.72 8.69 -11.56
CA GLY A 105 -6.53 9.38 -10.54
C GLY A 105 -7.30 8.45 -9.61
N ARG A 106 -6.97 7.16 -9.57
CA ARG A 106 -7.44 6.20 -8.57
C ARG A 106 -6.25 5.53 -7.89
N THR A 107 -6.43 5.07 -6.66
CA THR A 107 -5.41 4.32 -5.91
C THR A 107 -5.21 2.94 -6.53
N ASN A 108 -4.24 2.82 -7.44
CA ASN A 108 -3.84 1.56 -8.07
C ASN A 108 -2.35 1.61 -8.44
N PHE A 109 -1.77 0.43 -8.66
CA PHE A 109 -0.34 0.31 -8.96
C PHE A 109 0.02 0.90 -10.32
N PHE A 110 -0.88 0.84 -11.30
CA PHE A 110 -0.67 1.46 -12.60
C PHE A 110 -0.40 2.97 -12.47
N PHE A 111 -1.21 3.68 -11.69
CA PHE A 111 -1.05 5.11 -11.52
C PHE A 111 0.25 5.45 -10.78
N ALA A 112 0.54 4.75 -9.69
CA ALA A 112 1.74 5.00 -8.90
C ALA A 112 3.03 4.72 -9.67
N THR A 113 3.09 3.59 -10.38
CA THR A 113 4.28 3.23 -11.18
C THR A 113 4.48 4.20 -12.34
N HIS A 114 3.41 4.62 -13.02
CA HIS A 114 3.50 5.71 -14.00
C HIS A 114 3.96 7.02 -13.39
N LYS A 115 3.58 7.30 -12.15
CA LYS A 115 4.01 8.52 -11.47
C LYS A 115 5.48 8.51 -11.08
N LEU A 116 5.97 7.37 -10.61
CA LEU A 116 7.37 7.18 -10.25
C LEU A 116 8.25 6.93 -11.49
N SER A 117 7.67 6.65 -12.65
CA SER A 117 8.39 6.24 -13.88
C SER A 117 9.26 5.00 -13.68
N VAL A 118 8.88 4.12 -12.76
CA VAL A 118 9.56 2.85 -12.46
C VAL A 118 8.55 1.76 -12.14
N LEU A 119 8.99 0.49 -12.09
CA LEU A 119 8.21 -0.68 -11.68
C LEU A 119 6.98 -1.00 -12.58
N HIS A 120 6.94 -0.50 -13.82
CA HIS A 120 5.84 -0.75 -14.76
C HIS A 120 5.65 -2.25 -15.03
N LYS A 121 6.76 -3.00 -15.12
CA LYS A 121 6.72 -4.44 -15.36
C LYS A 121 6.04 -5.14 -14.19
N GLU A 122 6.42 -4.82 -12.96
CA GLU A 122 5.82 -5.41 -11.76
C GLU A 122 4.33 -5.10 -11.62
N ALA A 123 3.91 -3.86 -11.92
CA ALA A 123 2.48 -3.52 -11.94
C ALA A 123 1.72 -4.30 -13.02
N LYS A 124 2.31 -4.49 -14.20
CA LYS A 124 1.74 -5.31 -15.27
C LYS A 124 1.66 -6.78 -14.88
N ASP A 125 2.70 -7.33 -14.27
CA ASP A 125 2.74 -8.72 -13.80
C ASP A 125 1.69 -8.97 -12.72
N PHE A 126 1.46 -8.00 -11.84
CA PHE A 126 0.37 -8.05 -10.86
C PHE A 126 -1.01 -8.05 -11.54
N ASP A 127 -1.26 -7.16 -12.49
CA ASP A 127 -2.53 -7.12 -13.25
C ASP A 127 -2.79 -8.44 -14.00
N ILE A 128 -1.78 -8.97 -14.70
CA ILE A 128 -1.89 -10.26 -15.39
C ILE A 128 -2.24 -11.38 -14.41
N PHE A 129 -1.64 -11.38 -13.21
CA PHE A 129 -1.96 -12.37 -12.19
C PHE A 129 -3.41 -12.27 -11.69
N ILE A 130 -3.90 -11.06 -11.43
CA ILE A 130 -5.28 -10.80 -10.98
C ILE A 130 -6.29 -11.24 -12.04
N GLU A 131 -6.04 -10.90 -13.30
CA GLU A 131 -6.89 -11.30 -14.43
C GLU A 131 -6.87 -12.83 -14.63
N GLY A 132 -5.68 -13.43 -14.74
CA GLY A 132 -5.51 -14.86 -14.98
C GLY A 132 -6.05 -15.76 -13.86
N ASN A 133 -6.21 -15.24 -12.64
CA ASN A 133 -6.83 -15.93 -11.52
C ASN A 133 -8.28 -15.49 -11.25
N LYS A 134 -8.93 -14.80 -12.20
CA LYS A 134 -10.36 -14.47 -12.19
C LYS A 134 -10.83 -13.61 -11.01
N PHE A 135 -9.93 -12.87 -10.37
CA PHE A 135 -10.31 -11.93 -9.29
C PHE A 135 -11.27 -10.85 -9.81
N ARG A 136 -10.96 -10.31 -11.00
CA ARG A 136 -11.78 -9.28 -11.66
C ARG A 136 -13.17 -9.81 -12.03
N ASP A 137 -13.24 -11.05 -12.52
CA ASP A 137 -14.49 -11.73 -12.83
C ASP A 137 -15.36 -11.93 -11.57
N LYS A 138 -14.77 -12.47 -10.49
CA LYS A 138 -15.47 -12.65 -9.20
C LYS A 138 -15.99 -11.31 -8.70
N ARG A 139 -15.15 -10.26 -8.75
CA ARG A 139 -15.58 -8.91 -8.37
C ARG A 139 -16.79 -8.47 -9.17
N ASN A 140 -16.69 -8.43 -10.50
CA ASN A 140 -17.72 -7.86 -11.39
C ASN A 140 -19.05 -8.62 -11.33
N LYS A 141 -19.02 -9.94 -11.15
CA LYS A 141 -20.23 -10.78 -11.17
C LYS A 141 -20.89 -10.90 -9.81
N SER A 142 -20.10 -11.01 -8.74
CA SER A 142 -20.61 -11.46 -7.43
C SER A 142 -20.47 -10.43 -6.32
N ILE A 143 -19.51 -9.49 -6.43
CA ILE A 143 -19.17 -8.57 -5.32
C ILE A 143 -19.63 -7.14 -5.62
N SER A 144 -19.06 -6.53 -6.66
CA SER A 144 -19.24 -5.13 -7.05
C SER A 144 -19.54 -5.07 -8.55
N HIS A 145 -20.41 -4.15 -8.99
CA HIS A 145 -20.85 -4.03 -10.40
C HIS A 145 -21.70 -5.20 -10.96
N LYS A 146 -22.12 -6.13 -10.09
CA LYS A 146 -22.98 -7.31 -10.31
C LYS A 146 -23.68 -7.35 -11.67
N GLU A 147 -22.97 -7.89 -12.65
CA GLU A 147 -23.51 -8.10 -13.99
C GLU A 147 -24.63 -9.15 -13.93
N ILE A 148 -25.86 -8.74 -14.27
CA ILE A 148 -27.02 -9.64 -14.28
C ILE A 148 -27.14 -10.26 -15.68
N PRO A 149 -27.14 -11.60 -15.80
CA PRO A 149 -27.35 -12.24 -17.08
C PRO A 149 -28.77 -11.95 -17.60
N VAL A 150 -28.90 -11.73 -18.91
CA VAL A 150 -30.21 -11.43 -19.54
C VAL A 150 -31.14 -12.65 -19.50
N ARG A 151 -30.58 -13.87 -19.54
CA ARG A 151 -31.33 -15.13 -19.49
C ARG A 151 -30.84 -16.01 -18.34
N TRP A 152 -31.76 -16.79 -17.77
CA TRP A 152 -31.44 -17.77 -16.71
C TRP A 152 -30.39 -18.80 -17.14
N GLN A 153 -30.37 -19.18 -18.42
CA GLN A 153 -29.42 -20.16 -18.98
C GLN A 153 -27.97 -19.65 -18.96
N ASP A 154 -27.79 -18.32 -18.95
CA ASP A 154 -26.48 -17.66 -18.90
C ASP A 154 -26.02 -17.43 -17.46
N PHE A 155 -26.83 -17.82 -16.46
CA PHE A 155 -26.45 -17.77 -15.06
C PHE A 155 -25.25 -18.68 -14.83
N ARG A 156 -24.17 -18.10 -14.31
CA ARG A 156 -22.97 -18.83 -13.88
C ARG A 156 -22.90 -18.76 -12.37
N ALA A 157 -22.58 -19.89 -11.74
CA ALA A 157 -22.22 -19.93 -10.34
C ALA A 157 -21.04 -18.99 -10.06
N GLU A 158 -20.96 -18.52 -8.82
CA GLU A 158 -19.86 -17.68 -8.37
C GLU A 158 -18.51 -18.34 -8.67
N THR A 159 -17.56 -17.54 -9.16
CA THR A 159 -16.20 -18.03 -9.40
C THR A 159 -15.48 -18.14 -8.07
N PRO A 160 -15.13 -19.36 -7.59
CA PRO A 160 -14.43 -19.50 -6.32
C PRO A 160 -12.98 -19.02 -6.46
N ILE A 161 -12.48 -18.33 -5.45
CA ILE A 161 -11.06 -17.98 -5.33
C ILE A 161 -10.49 -18.81 -4.17
N GLY A 162 -9.61 -19.76 -4.48
CA GLY A 162 -9.01 -20.60 -3.46
C GLY A 162 -8.12 -19.81 -2.50
N TYR A 163 -8.01 -20.27 -1.25
CA TYR A 163 -7.18 -19.63 -0.22
C TYR A 163 -5.74 -19.38 -0.68
N THR A 164 -5.12 -20.37 -1.33
CA THR A 164 -3.75 -20.24 -1.86
C THR A 164 -3.64 -19.17 -2.94
N GLN A 165 -4.67 -19.01 -3.79
CA GLN A 165 -4.71 -17.96 -4.80
C GLN A 165 -4.82 -16.58 -4.13
N LEU A 166 -5.70 -16.46 -3.14
CA LEU A 166 -5.87 -15.26 -2.32
C LEU A 166 -4.54 -14.84 -1.68
N LEU A 167 -3.86 -15.78 -1.00
CA LEU A 167 -2.56 -15.54 -0.38
C LEU A 167 -1.50 -15.08 -1.38
N ARG A 168 -1.41 -15.73 -2.54
CA ARG A 168 -0.45 -15.35 -3.59
C ARG A 168 -0.73 -13.95 -4.13
N ALA A 169 -1.99 -13.57 -4.28
CA ALA A 169 -2.38 -12.23 -4.71
C ALA A 169 -1.96 -11.17 -3.68
N ILE A 170 -2.27 -11.40 -2.40
CA ILE A 170 -1.86 -10.53 -1.28
C ILE A 170 -0.34 -10.39 -1.25
N ALA A 171 0.40 -11.51 -1.35
CA ALA A 171 1.86 -11.50 -1.32
C ALA A 171 2.45 -10.68 -2.48
N LYS A 172 1.90 -10.83 -3.69
CA LYS A 172 2.32 -10.03 -4.86
C LYS A 172 2.03 -8.54 -4.67
N ALA A 173 0.85 -8.19 -4.17
CA ALA A 173 0.50 -6.80 -3.88
C ALA A 173 1.45 -6.19 -2.83
N LEU A 174 1.73 -6.92 -1.75
CA LEU A 174 2.66 -6.50 -0.71
C LEU A 174 4.10 -6.36 -1.22
N GLN A 175 4.56 -7.28 -2.06
CA GLN A 175 5.89 -7.19 -2.67
C GLN A 175 6.03 -5.95 -3.54
N LEU A 176 5.01 -5.65 -4.37
CA LEU A 176 5.01 -4.46 -5.20
C LEU A 176 4.96 -3.18 -4.36
N MET A 177 4.12 -3.14 -3.32
CA MET A 177 4.08 -2.01 -2.39
C MET A 177 5.42 -1.77 -1.71
N LYS A 178 6.09 -2.83 -1.24
CA LYS A 178 7.42 -2.71 -0.64
C LYS A 178 8.46 -2.17 -1.62
N LYS A 179 8.47 -2.65 -2.86
CA LYS A 179 9.34 -2.09 -3.91
C LYS A 179 9.06 -0.60 -4.18
N ILE A 180 7.79 -0.21 -4.16
CA ILE A 180 7.39 1.20 -4.29
C ILE A 180 7.92 2.01 -3.12
N ASP A 181 7.76 1.54 -1.87
CA ASP A 181 8.28 2.23 -0.69
C ASP A 181 9.81 2.28 -0.67
N ASP A 182 10.50 1.20 -1.06
CA ASP A 182 11.95 1.18 -1.16
C ASP A 182 12.45 2.25 -2.14
N HIS A 183 11.72 2.49 -3.24
CA HIS A 183 12.04 3.55 -4.18
C HIS A 183 11.65 4.95 -3.68
N TYR A 184 10.47 5.08 -3.05
CA TYR A 184 9.91 6.37 -2.62
C TYR A 184 10.52 6.89 -1.31
N LEU A 185 10.60 6.04 -0.28
CA LEU A 185 11.16 6.38 1.03
C LEU A 185 12.67 6.12 1.09
N GLY A 186 13.19 5.19 0.29
CA GLY A 186 14.60 4.78 0.34
C GLY A 186 14.89 3.72 1.40
N PRO A 187 16.14 3.65 1.91
CA PRO A 187 16.61 2.58 2.80
C PRO A 187 15.80 2.39 4.08
N GLN A 188 15.13 3.44 4.56
CA GLN A 188 14.25 3.39 5.73
C GLN A 188 13.03 2.47 5.56
N ALA A 189 12.54 2.26 4.34
CA ALA A 189 11.30 1.56 4.05
C ALA A 189 11.24 0.18 4.73
N LYS A 190 12.30 -0.63 4.58
CA LYS A 190 12.36 -1.97 5.15
C LYS A 190 12.22 -1.99 6.67
N TYR A 191 12.78 -0.99 7.37
CA TYR A 191 12.71 -0.90 8.83
C TYR A 191 11.30 -0.53 9.29
N HIS A 192 10.64 0.40 8.60
CA HIS A 192 9.24 0.73 8.86
C HIS A 192 8.32 -0.47 8.62
N TRP A 193 8.55 -1.26 7.56
CA TRP A 193 7.80 -2.50 7.31
C TRP A 193 8.02 -3.56 8.40
N ILE A 194 9.21 -3.64 8.99
CA ILE A 194 9.49 -4.51 10.14
C ILE A 194 8.70 -4.06 11.37
N GLU A 195 8.70 -2.76 11.68
CA GLU A 195 7.93 -2.22 12.81
C GLU A 195 6.42 -2.39 12.61
N MET A 196 5.90 -2.11 11.41
CA MET A 196 4.50 -2.39 11.07
C MET A 196 4.14 -3.85 11.25
N ARG A 197 5.02 -4.77 10.83
CA ARG A 197 4.78 -6.20 10.96
C ARG A 197 4.60 -6.61 12.42
N LYS A 198 5.33 -6.02 13.37
CA LYS A 198 5.16 -6.30 14.81
C LYS A 198 3.78 -5.89 15.31
N ARG A 199 3.25 -4.78 14.78
CA ARG A 199 1.98 -4.17 15.16
C ARG A 199 0.77 -4.69 14.38
N ARG A 200 0.95 -5.55 13.38
CA ARG A 200 -0.14 -5.94 12.46
C ARG A 200 -1.36 -6.62 13.11
N ARG A 201 -1.22 -7.15 14.33
CA ARG A 201 -2.31 -7.76 15.11
C ARG A 201 -2.91 -6.81 16.16
N ASP A 202 -2.38 -5.59 16.25
CA ASP A 202 -2.98 -4.53 17.04
C ASP A 202 -4.10 -3.90 16.22
N PHE A 203 -5.34 -4.19 16.61
CA PHE A 203 -6.55 -3.67 15.96
C PHE A 203 -7.06 -2.37 16.59
N SER A 204 -6.26 -1.71 17.44
CA SER A 204 -6.62 -0.40 18.03
C SER A 204 -6.78 0.70 16.96
N LEU A 205 -6.09 0.57 15.83
CA LEU A 205 -6.21 1.47 14.68
C LEU A 205 -6.58 0.69 13.41
N PRO A 206 -7.44 1.24 12.54
CA PRO A 206 -7.69 0.67 11.23
C PRO A 206 -6.41 0.48 10.41
N GLY A 207 -6.38 -0.54 9.54
CA GLY A 207 -5.24 -0.83 8.66
C GLY A 207 -4.87 0.37 7.78
N LYS A 208 -5.89 1.05 7.25
CA LYS A 208 -5.76 2.28 6.48
C LYS A 208 -4.94 3.34 7.20
N VAL A 209 -5.21 3.56 8.48
CA VAL A 209 -4.56 4.61 9.28
C VAL A 209 -3.14 4.19 9.64
N SER A 210 -2.97 2.98 10.19
CA SER A 210 -1.67 2.50 10.65
C SER A 210 -0.64 2.40 9.53
N TYR A 211 -1.00 1.81 8.38
CA TYR A 211 -0.09 1.68 7.24
C TYR A 211 0.11 3.01 6.48
N GLY A 212 -0.90 3.88 6.45
CA GLY A 212 -0.76 5.24 5.91
C GLY A 212 0.22 6.09 6.71
N ALA A 213 0.22 5.93 8.04
CA ALA A 213 1.13 6.63 8.96
C ALA A 213 2.50 5.94 9.14
N MET A 214 2.72 4.78 8.51
CA MET A 214 3.94 3.97 8.69
C MET A 214 5.27 4.73 8.64
N PRO A 215 5.51 5.69 7.70
CA PRO A 215 6.78 6.43 7.63
C PRO A 215 7.06 7.30 8.86
N TYR A 216 6.04 7.61 9.66
CA TYR A 216 6.16 8.44 10.86
C TYR A 216 6.36 7.62 12.13
N PHE A 217 6.48 6.30 12.00
CA PHE A 217 6.65 5.43 13.15
C PHE A 217 8.03 5.59 13.76
N ARG A 218 8.06 5.64 15.09
CA ARG A 218 9.32 5.66 15.83
C ARG A 218 10.03 4.30 15.68
N LEU A 219 11.11 4.32 14.90
CA LEU A 219 12.22 3.38 14.87
C LEU A 219 13.14 3.48 16.10
N THR A 220 13.83 2.37 16.38
CA THR A 220 14.84 2.27 17.44
C THR A 220 16.14 3.02 17.07
N ASN A 221 16.94 3.36 18.07
CA ASN A 221 18.25 3.99 17.87
C ASN A 221 19.18 3.14 16.99
N GLU A 222 19.14 1.82 17.16
CA GLU A 222 19.91 0.88 16.34
C GLU A 222 19.49 0.93 14.86
N ASN A 223 18.18 0.94 14.58
CA ASN A 223 17.69 1.02 13.19
C ASN A 223 18.03 2.36 12.55
N ARG A 224 17.95 3.47 13.30
CA ARG A 224 18.32 4.80 12.80
C ARG A 224 19.78 4.87 12.35
N LEU A 225 20.70 4.30 13.13
CA LEU A 225 22.12 4.21 12.74
C LEU A 225 22.31 3.35 11.49
N LYS A 226 21.64 2.21 11.39
CA LYS A 226 21.74 1.35 10.19
C LYS A 226 21.22 2.07 8.95
N ILE A 227 20.11 2.80 9.06
CA ILE A 227 19.54 3.59 7.96
C ILE A 227 20.54 4.65 7.51
N LEU A 228 21.09 5.42 8.46
CA LEU A 228 22.09 6.44 8.16
C LEU A 228 23.26 5.86 7.34
N MET A 229 23.83 4.75 7.79
CA MET A 229 24.94 4.09 7.09
C MET A 229 24.56 3.63 5.67
N GLU A 230 23.31 3.18 5.47
CA GLU A 230 22.82 2.77 4.14
C GLU A 230 22.54 3.96 3.23
N GLU A 231 22.05 5.07 3.76
CA GLU A 231 21.86 6.31 3.01
C GLU A 231 23.18 6.94 2.58
N GLU A 232 24.19 6.95 3.47
CA GLU A 232 25.55 7.38 3.14
C GLU A 232 26.16 6.52 2.02
N ARG A 233 26.05 5.18 2.13
CA ARG A 233 26.50 4.25 1.07
C ARG A 233 25.80 4.46 -0.26
N SER A 234 24.56 4.94 -0.22
CA SER A 234 23.76 5.26 -1.42
C SER A 234 24.07 6.66 -1.97
N GLY A 235 25.04 7.38 -1.40
CA GLY A 235 25.45 8.72 -1.84
C GLY A 235 24.43 9.81 -1.50
N LYS A 236 23.47 9.55 -0.60
CA LYS A 236 22.55 10.60 -0.15
C LYS A 236 23.28 11.56 0.79
N VAL A 237 23.11 12.85 0.56
CA VAL A 237 23.58 13.88 1.50
C VAL A 237 22.67 13.86 2.72
N VAL A 238 23.22 13.42 3.85
CA VAL A 238 22.48 13.24 5.11
C VAL A 238 22.97 14.15 6.24
N TRP A 239 24.04 14.91 6.01
CA TRP A 239 24.68 15.75 7.03
C TRP A 239 24.47 17.23 6.74
N GLU A 240 23.98 17.94 7.76
CA GLU A 240 23.87 19.39 7.79
C GLU A 240 24.67 19.93 8.98
N ASP A 241 25.34 21.06 8.79
CA ASP A 241 25.96 21.79 9.89
C ASP A 241 24.86 22.49 10.71
N ILE A 242 24.86 22.25 12.02
CA ILE A 242 23.95 22.89 12.97
C ILE A 242 24.78 23.67 14.00
N HIS A 243 24.43 24.93 14.19
CA HIS A 243 24.95 25.76 15.26
C HIS A 243 24.16 25.50 16.54
N THR A 244 24.82 25.02 17.59
CA THR A 244 24.22 24.70 18.89
C THR A 244 25.22 24.96 20.01
N LYS A 245 24.79 24.87 21.28
CA LYS A 245 25.72 24.78 22.41
C LYS A 245 26.06 23.32 22.70
N LEU A 246 27.34 23.03 22.93
CA LEU A 246 27.83 21.72 23.38
C LEU A 246 28.45 21.92 24.77
N ASN A 247 27.84 21.33 25.80
CA ASN A 247 28.20 21.56 27.21
C ASN A 247 28.36 23.06 27.54
N GLY A 248 27.39 23.89 27.12
CA GLY A 248 27.42 25.34 27.26
C GLY A 248 28.25 26.15 26.25
N VAL A 249 29.10 25.51 25.44
CA VAL A 249 30.01 26.19 24.50
C VAL A 249 29.41 26.28 23.09
N PRO A 250 29.28 27.48 22.48
CA PRO A 250 28.84 27.62 21.10
C PRO A 250 29.72 26.81 20.14
N SER A 251 29.10 25.89 19.41
CA SER A 251 29.77 24.91 18.56
C SER A 251 28.98 24.68 17.28
N THR A 252 29.67 24.27 16.21
CA THR A 252 29.04 23.80 14.99
C THR A 252 29.26 22.30 14.89
N ILE A 253 28.16 21.54 14.79
CA ILE A 253 28.21 20.08 14.71
C ILE A 253 27.51 19.60 13.44
N LYS A 254 27.95 18.46 12.91
CA LYS A 254 27.25 17.79 11.81
C LYS A 254 26.09 16.97 12.37
N ALA A 255 24.92 17.13 11.79
CA ALA A 255 23.71 16.45 12.19
C ALA A 255 22.95 15.88 10.99
N CYS A 256 22.44 14.67 11.16
CA CYS A 256 21.38 14.13 10.33
C CYS A 256 20.04 14.41 11.00
N LYS A 257 19.35 15.46 10.53
CA LYS A 257 18.08 15.89 11.12
C LYS A 257 16.99 14.83 11.01
N ALA A 258 16.85 14.20 9.85
CA ALA A 258 15.84 13.16 9.61
C ALA A 258 15.91 12.04 10.66
N TRP A 259 17.14 11.64 11.01
CA TRP A 259 17.39 10.52 11.91
C TRP A 259 17.78 10.92 13.31
N GLY A 260 17.86 12.21 13.67
CA GLY A 260 18.28 12.67 14.99
C GLY A 260 19.65 12.15 15.42
N ILE A 261 20.63 12.15 14.50
CA ILE A 261 21.99 11.67 14.78
C ILE A 261 22.94 12.85 14.62
N VAL A 262 23.87 13.03 15.55
CA VAL A 262 24.91 14.06 15.47
C VAL A 262 26.30 13.45 15.56
N ILE A 263 27.29 14.13 15.00
CA ILE A 263 28.70 13.77 15.11
C ILE A 263 29.35 14.66 16.15
N ILE A 264 29.86 14.06 17.22
CA ILE A 264 30.60 14.73 18.28
C ILE A 264 31.88 13.94 18.53
N ASN A 265 33.04 14.61 18.49
CA ASN A 265 34.35 13.99 18.69
C ASN A 265 34.57 12.71 17.84
N ASN A 266 34.18 12.78 16.56
CA ASN A 266 34.26 11.66 15.61
C ASN A 266 33.42 10.41 16.00
N ARG A 267 32.41 10.58 16.86
CA ARG A 267 31.46 9.52 17.25
C ARG A 267 30.03 9.94 16.93
N PHE A 268 29.20 8.94 16.59
CA PHE A 268 27.77 9.14 16.39
C PHE A 268 27.06 9.16 17.74
N LEU A 269 26.29 10.22 17.99
CA LEU A 269 25.36 10.31 19.10
C LEU A 269 23.92 10.31 18.56
N VAL A 270 23.13 9.34 19.00
CA VAL A 270 21.71 9.23 18.62
C VAL A 270 20.87 9.95 19.66
N LEU A 271 20.23 11.05 19.26
CA LEU A 271 19.36 11.85 20.13
C LEU A 271 18.00 11.16 20.32
N GLU A 272 17.34 11.46 21.43
CA GLU A 272 16.05 10.84 21.73
C GLU A 272 14.95 11.26 20.74
N HIS A 273 14.92 12.54 20.38
CA HIS A 273 13.93 13.13 19.49
C HIS A 273 14.39 13.10 18.02
N TYR A 274 13.47 12.74 17.13
CA TYR A 274 13.65 12.85 15.67
C TYR A 274 12.27 12.85 14.96
N PRO A 275 12.16 13.43 13.76
CA PRO A 275 13.19 14.26 13.10
C PRO A 275 13.51 15.53 13.91
N LEU A 276 14.73 16.03 13.79
CA LEU A 276 15.19 17.22 14.52
C LEU A 276 14.60 18.48 13.87
N ILE A 277 13.91 19.29 14.68
CA ILE A 277 13.36 20.58 14.26
C ILE A 277 14.33 21.70 14.70
N GLU A 278 14.74 21.70 15.97
CA GLU A 278 15.67 22.66 16.55
C GLU A 278 16.54 21.96 17.61
N ILE A 279 17.82 22.34 17.69
CA ILE A 279 18.74 21.91 18.76
C ILE A 279 19.33 23.17 19.36
N LYS A 280 19.00 23.44 20.63
CA LYS A 280 19.52 24.61 21.36
C LYS A 280 20.80 24.28 22.13
N GLU A 281 20.84 23.10 22.73
CA GLU A 281 21.95 22.64 23.55
C GLU A 281 22.01 21.11 23.55
N ILE A 282 23.23 20.57 23.53
CA ILE A 282 23.53 19.16 23.73
C ILE A 282 24.48 19.03 24.91
N ASN A 283 24.04 18.31 25.94
CA ASN A 283 24.85 17.96 27.09
C ASN A 283 25.33 16.52 26.92
N VAL A 284 26.64 16.34 26.75
CA VAL A 284 27.28 15.03 26.59
C VAL A 284 28.11 14.78 27.86
N ASN A 285 27.71 13.77 28.62
CA ASN A 285 28.48 13.24 29.75
C ASN A 285 29.63 12.35 29.27
#